data_AF-A0A3N4JBC2-F1
#
_entry.id   AF-A0A3N4JBC2-F1
#
_cell.length_a   1.000
_cell.length_b   1.000
_cell.length_c   1.000
_cell.angle_alpha   90.00
_cell.angle_beta   90.00
_cell.angle_gamma   90.00
#
_symmetry.space_group_name_H-M   'P 1'
#
loop_
_entity.id
_entity.type
_entity.pdbx_description
1 polymer ?
#
loop_
_entity_poly.entity_id
_entity_poly.type
_entity_poly.pdbx_seq_one_letter_code
_entity_poly.pdbx_strand_id
1 'polypeptide(L)'
;MTSSQASIASAPPSSKFKNSTYHPDPLPVEYLNRWCEGGQWVRLRRRLAYCEAQKALRQEMPEPATVEFFEKYNFHQFTYDPSEPTDVEFKRLCEQRRWGPAKLSKVQKEYDIAQQKSALWKQQQCEPFASSAVVEFFQNHKFDNFTYDTSAEPIEELRRLQTEQEKVQIAKAELFNTETKSQAAGSPGASPPPDPLLGHVGDLPAVEFLKAQRVKGYNYSSGLLHEEFMNLLSAKKAEWEARHPKPKANRAVEEKARKKEWEKEWKKIEAELKKRFQFAVEKEFDSLVVFIRRSTGLKAWEVMVELYGVGKEAVIKEEAEKALESVSVNIYDFIGAIKEVFCVLTKESRGFLIPLLAPHVQILKLRGDRMLSFYSRYTCRVFSRNNATKDGTVMLLLRRISQYWGSFDAQKARFESEAGPALSQVGNPGPHRIRELLLSQRWSFLGE
;
A
#
# COMPACT_ATOMS: atom_id res chain seq x y z
N MET A 1 3.24 76.16 -4.86
CA MET A 1 4.30 76.75 -4.01
C MET A 1 3.64 77.31 -2.77
N THR A 2 4.06 76.82 -1.59
CA THR A 2 3.71 77.22 -0.20
C THR A 2 2.21 77.19 0.16
N SER A 3 1.73 76.62 1.27
CA SER A 3 2.29 76.62 2.62
C SER A 3 1.78 75.44 3.45
N SER A 4 2.57 75.10 4.45
CA SER A 4 2.48 74.00 5.40
C SER A 4 1.63 74.37 6.62
N GLN A 5 0.89 73.41 7.18
CA GLN A 5 0.67 73.34 8.62
C GLN A 5 0.77 71.88 9.10
N ALA A 6 1.75 71.67 9.98
CA ALA A 6 2.06 70.42 10.64
C ALA A 6 1.09 70.15 11.80
N SER A 7 0.77 68.88 12.03
CA SER A 7 0.02 68.43 13.20
C SER A 7 0.83 67.39 13.98
N ILE A 8 0.60 67.41 15.29
CA ILE A 8 1.50 67.03 16.37
C ILE A 8 1.50 65.51 16.60
N ALA A 9 2.70 64.96 16.85
CA ALA A 9 2.95 63.59 17.22
C ALA A 9 2.41 63.28 18.63
N SER A 10 1.67 62.17 18.76
CA SER A 10 1.23 61.59 20.04
C SER A 10 1.89 60.21 20.19
N ALA A 11 2.71 60.05 21.22
CA ALA A 11 3.32 58.78 21.59
C ALA A 11 2.36 57.92 22.45
N PRO A 12 2.28 56.59 22.24
CA PRO A 12 1.59 55.70 23.17
C PRO A 12 2.54 55.16 24.27
N PRO A 13 2.00 54.74 25.42
CA PRO A 13 2.75 54.55 26.67
C PRO A 13 3.50 53.21 26.75
N SER A 14 4.61 53.23 27.49
CA SER A 14 5.45 52.07 27.79
C SER A 14 4.74 51.08 28.73
N SER A 15 4.58 49.84 28.28
CA SER A 15 4.16 48.73 29.14
C SER A 15 5.39 48.04 29.72
N LYS A 16 5.44 48.02 31.06
CA LYS A 16 6.47 47.36 31.85
C LYS A 16 6.33 45.84 31.68
N PHE A 17 7.31 45.21 31.04
CA PHE A 17 7.47 43.74 31.08
C PHE A 17 7.85 43.32 32.50
N LYS A 18 7.01 42.49 33.13
CA LYS A 18 7.36 41.75 34.34
C LYS A 18 8.18 40.53 33.91
N ASN A 19 9.41 40.44 34.42
CA ASN A 19 10.27 39.28 34.28
C ASN A 19 9.62 38.06 34.93
N SER A 20 9.27 37.06 34.12
CA SER A 20 8.92 35.72 34.58
C SER A 20 10.19 34.88 34.57
N THR A 21 10.70 34.60 35.77
CA THR A 21 11.84 33.70 36.00
C THR A 21 11.42 32.27 35.64
N TYR A 22 11.96 31.73 34.55
CA TYR A 22 11.83 30.31 34.20
C TYR A 22 12.74 29.49 35.12
N HIS A 23 12.15 28.61 35.93
CA HIS A 23 12.85 27.47 36.52
C HIS A 23 12.84 26.32 35.51
N PRO A 24 13.99 25.68 35.20
CA PRO A 24 14.03 24.50 34.35
C PRO A 24 13.90 23.26 35.24
N ASP A 25 12.68 22.71 35.36
CA ASP A 25 12.53 21.32 35.77
C ASP A 25 12.73 20.41 34.54
N PRO A 26 13.54 19.34 34.63
CA PRO A 26 13.71 18.39 33.54
C PRO A 26 12.43 17.56 33.37
N LEU A 27 11.78 17.68 32.22
CA LEU A 27 10.59 16.89 31.88
C LEU A 27 10.94 15.39 31.66
N PRO A 28 10.08 14.43 32.04
CA PRO A 28 10.39 13.01 32.01
C PRO A 28 10.31 12.39 30.59
N VAL A 29 11.07 11.30 30.44
CA VAL A 29 11.31 10.43 29.26
C VAL A 29 10.05 9.65 28.80
N GLU A 30 8.85 10.19 28.96
CA GLU A 30 7.61 9.39 28.86
C GLU A 30 7.07 9.15 27.44
N TYR A 31 7.51 9.88 26.41
CA TYR A 31 6.82 9.85 25.11
C TYR A 31 7.45 8.96 24.03
N LEU A 32 8.77 8.68 24.09
CA LEU A 32 9.39 7.61 23.28
C LEU A 32 8.89 6.20 23.69
N ASN A 33 8.39 6.07 24.92
CA ASN A 33 7.94 4.80 25.49
C ASN A 33 6.65 4.24 24.86
N ARG A 34 5.82 5.08 24.23
CA ARG A 34 4.50 4.66 23.72
C ARG A 34 4.56 3.94 22.36
N TRP A 35 5.68 4.05 21.64
CA TRP A 35 5.91 3.29 20.39
C TRP A 35 6.29 1.83 20.65
N CYS A 36 6.77 1.50 21.86
CA CYS A 36 7.35 0.19 22.18
C CYS A 36 6.33 -0.97 22.26
N GLU A 37 5.02 -0.69 22.36
CA GLU A 37 4.03 -1.71 22.80
C GLU A 37 3.08 -2.21 21.69
N GLY A 38 3.43 -2.08 20.40
CA GLY A 38 2.59 -2.60 19.31
C GLY A 38 3.36 -3.01 18.06
N GLY A 39 2.70 -3.76 17.16
CA GLY A 39 3.24 -4.33 15.91
C GLY A 39 3.83 -3.32 14.90
N GLN A 40 3.91 -2.04 15.25
CA GLN A 40 4.51 -0.95 14.48
C GLN A 40 6.04 -1.11 14.37
N TRP A 41 6.74 -1.40 15.46
CA TRP A 41 8.20 -1.69 15.41
C TRP A 41 8.54 -2.96 14.65
N VAL A 42 7.65 -3.96 14.69
CA VAL A 42 7.81 -5.19 13.92
C VAL A 42 7.69 -4.89 12.42
N ARG A 43 6.76 -4.02 12.01
CA ARG A 43 6.63 -3.60 10.61
C ARG A 43 7.80 -2.72 10.16
N LEU A 44 8.26 -1.80 10.99
CA LEU A 44 9.40 -0.93 10.68
C LEU A 44 10.70 -1.75 10.55
N ARG A 45 10.95 -2.70 11.47
CA ARG A 45 12.05 -3.67 11.35
C ARG A 45 11.92 -4.55 10.11
N ARG A 46 10.71 -5.02 9.76
CA ARG A 46 10.48 -5.77 8.51
C ARG A 46 10.78 -4.93 7.28
N ARG A 47 10.43 -3.63 7.30
CA ARG A 47 10.64 -2.72 6.17
C ARG A 47 12.11 -2.34 6.03
N LEU A 48 12.82 -2.11 7.14
CA LEU A 48 14.28 -1.95 7.14
C LEU A 48 14.96 -3.23 6.64
N ALA A 49 14.61 -4.40 7.20
CA ALA A 49 15.15 -5.68 6.77
C ALA A 49 14.85 -5.97 5.28
N TYR A 50 13.70 -5.55 4.77
CA TYR A 50 13.38 -5.62 3.35
C TYR A 50 14.25 -4.68 2.50
N CYS A 51 14.47 -3.44 2.94
CA CYS A 51 15.37 -2.50 2.25
C CYS A 51 16.82 -3.01 2.24
N GLU A 52 17.26 -3.60 3.35
CA GLU A 52 18.60 -4.20 3.48
C GLU A 52 18.72 -5.48 2.66
N ALA A 53 17.72 -6.36 2.69
CA ALA A 53 17.68 -7.53 1.84
C ALA A 53 17.67 -7.14 0.36
N GLN A 54 16.95 -6.08 -0.02
CA GLN A 54 17.04 -5.54 -1.38
C GLN A 54 18.43 -4.98 -1.68
N LYS A 55 19.06 -4.24 -0.76
CA LYS A 55 20.42 -3.71 -0.94
C LYS A 55 21.44 -4.85 -1.11
N ALA A 56 21.32 -5.92 -0.34
CA ALA A 56 22.16 -7.12 -0.44
C ALA A 56 21.90 -7.88 -1.76
N LEU A 57 20.64 -8.12 -2.13
CA LEU A 57 20.27 -8.76 -3.39
C LEU A 57 20.76 -7.95 -4.61
N ARG A 58 20.80 -6.62 -4.50
CA ARG A 58 21.31 -5.69 -5.53
C ARG A 58 22.84 -5.69 -5.64
N GLN A 59 23.56 -6.06 -4.57
CA GLN A 59 25.03 -6.18 -4.60
C GLN A 59 25.47 -7.51 -5.22
N GLU A 60 24.61 -8.53 -5.23
CA GLU A 60 24.91 -9.86 -5.78
C GLU A 60 24.38 -10.10 -7.20
N MET A 61 23.49 -9.25 -7.72
CA MET A 61 22.87 -9.46 -9.04
C MET A 61 23.61 -8.75 -10.18
N PRO A 62 23.99 -9.46 -11.25
CA PRO A 62 24.49 -8.84 -12.46
C PRO A 62 23.36 -8.12 -13.20
N GLU A 63 23.69 -6.98 -13.80
CA GLU A 63 22.69 -6.04 -14.30
C GLU A 63 21.99 -6.56 -15.58
N PRO A 64 20.65 -6.50 -15.71
CA PRO A 64 19.92 -7.22 -16.75
C PRO A 64 20.36 -6.90 -18.19
N ALA A 65 20.58 -5.62 -18.50
CA ALA A 65 20.97 -5.19 -19.85
C ALA A 65 22.38 -5.65 -20.23
N THR A 66 23.28 -5.73 -19.24
CA THR A 66 24.66 -6.15 -19.43
C THR A 66 24.73 -7.68 -19.57
N VAL A 67 23.94 -8.41 -18.78
CA VAL A 67 23.78 -9.87 -18.91
C VAL A 67 23.24 -10.23 -20.30
N GLU A 68 22.15 -9.60 -20.74
CA GLU A 68 21.56 -9.84 -22.07
C GLU A 68 22.56 -9.58 -23.20
N PHE A 69 23.38 -8.53 -23.07
CA PHE A 69 24.43 -8.24 -24.03
C PHE A 69 25.44 -9.41 -24.12
N PHE A 70 25.93 -9.92 -22.99
CA PHE A 70 26.89 -11.00 -23.00
C PHE A 70 26.29 -12.35 -23.41
N GLU A 71 25.06 -12.65 -23.00
CA GLU A 71 24.33 -13.85 -23.41
C GLU A 71 24.16 -13.94 -24.93
N LYS A 72 23.86 -12.82 -25.58
CA LYS A 72 23.79 -12.72 -27.05
C LYS A 72 25.07 -13.17 -27.74
N TYR A 73 26.22 -13.03 -27.06
CA TYR A 73 27.53 -13.36 -27.59
C TYR A 73 28.17 -14.60 -26.94
N ASN A 74 27.45 -15.38 -26.13
CA ASN A 74 27.93 -16.64 -25.58
C ASN A 74 28.24 -17.66 -26.70
N PHE A 75 29.31 -18.44 -26.52
CA PHE A 75 29.71 -19.53 -27.40
C PHE A 75 30.65 -20.50 -26.69
N HIS A 76 31.04 -21.59 -27.33
CA HIS A 76 31.80 -22.66 -26.68
C HIS A 76 33.09 -22.22 -25.95
N GLN A 77 33.74 -21.13 -26.38
CA GLN A 77 34.98 -20.62 -25.77
C GLN A 77 34.77 -19.42 -24.84
N PHE A 78 33.56 -18.85 -24.79
CA PHE A 78 33.22 -17.70 -23.93
C PHE A 78 31.93 -17.99 -23.16
N THR A 79 32.02 -17.97 -21.84
CA THR A 79 30.88 -17.99 -20.92
C THR A 79 31.01 -16.80 -19.99
N TYR A 80 30.07 -15.87 -20.06
CA TYR A 80 30.04 -14.68 -19.22
C TYR A 80 30.18 -15.03 -17.74
N ASP A 81 31.16 -14.42 -17.08
CA ASP A 81 31.35 -14.54 -15.64
C ASP A 81 30.87 -13.25 -14.95
N PRO A 82 29.71 -13.29 -14.25
CA PRO A 82 29.16 -12.10 -13.59
C PRO A 82 29.97 -11.65 -12.36
N SER A 83 30.94 -12.43 -11.90
CA SER A 83 31.81 -12.05 -10.78
C SER A 83 32.96 -11.13 -11.17
N GLU A 84 33.25 -11.03 -12.47
CA GLU A 84 34.29 -10.16 -13.02
C GLU A 84 33.72 -8.81 -13.48
N PRO A 85 34.51 -7.72 -13.44
CA PRO A 85 34.07 -6.42 -13.95
C PRO A 85 33.65 -6.50 -15.42
N THR A 86 32.56 -5.85 -15.79
CA THR A 86 31.96 -5.94 -17.14
C THR A 86 32.91 -5.51 -18.25
N ASP A 87 33.78 -4.54 -17.99
CA ASP A 87 34.80 -4.09 -18.96
C ASP A 87 35.88 -5.16 -19.20
N VAL A 88 36.22 -5.94 -18.17
CA VAL A 88 37.15 -7.06 -18.25
C VAL A 88 36.53 -8.18 -19.09
N GLU A 89 35.27 -8.52 -18.84
CA GLU A 89 34.52 -9.52 -19.60
C GLU A 89 34.32 -9.11 -21.06
N PHE A 90 34.07 -7.83 -21.33
CA PHE A 90 33.95 -7.30 -22.69
C PHE A 90 35.26 -7.40 -23.47
N LYS A 91 36.38 -7.09 -22.81
CA LYS A 91 37.71 -7.26 -23.40
C LYS A 91 38.00 -8.73 -23.71
N ARG A 92 37.71 -9.64 -22.77
CA ARG A 92 37.86 -11.09 -22.93
C ARG A 92 37.04 -11.61 -24.11
N LEU A 93 35.78 -11.16 -24.24
CA LEU A 93 34.91 -11.49 -25.36
C LEU A 93 35.54 -11.05 -26.70
N CYS A 94 36.04 -9.82 -26.78
CA CYS A 94 36.67 -9.30 -27.99
C CYS A 94 37.92 -10.09 -28.40
N GLU A 95 38.77 -10.44 -27.43
CA GLU A 95 39.99 -11.22 -27.64
C GLU A 95 39.71 -12.64 -28.17
N GLN A 96 38.71 -13.32 -27.61
CA GLN A 96 38.35 -14.67 -28.02
C GLN A 96 37.62 -14.70 -29.37
N ARG A 97 36.74 -13.72 -29.63
CA ARG A 97 35.99 -13.63 -30.89
C ARG A 97 36.83 -13.17 -32.08
N ARG A 98 37.95 -12.46 -31.82
CA ARG A 98 38.88 -11.93 -32.84
C ARG A 98 38.15 -11.20 -33.98
N TRP A 99 37.18 -10.36 -33.64
CA TRP A 99 36.40 -9.65 -34.63
C TRP A 99 37.25 -8.65 -35.42
N GLY A 100 36.98 -8.54 -36.72
CA GLY A 100 37.57 -7.50 -37.56
C GLY A 100 37.08 -6.09 -37.18
N PRO A 101 37.79 -5.01 -37.59
CA PRO A 101 37.55 -3.65 -37.11
C PRO A 101 36.10 -3.16 -37.24
N ALA A 102 35.43 -3.48 -38.34
CA ALA A 102 34.04 -3.07 -38.58
C ALA A 102 33.06 -3.72 -37.59
N LYS A 103 33.26 -5.00 -37.26
CA LYS A 103 32.41 -5.72 -36.31
C LYS A 103 32.71 -5.30 -34.88
N LEU A 104 33.98 -5.07 -34.53
CA LEU A 104 34.39 -4.56 -33.23
C LEU A 104 33.72 -3.21 -32.92
N SER A 105 33.74 -2.27 -33.87
CA SER A 105 33.09 -0.95 -33.70
C SER A 105 31.59 -1.07 -33.45
N LYS A 106 30.90 -2.00 -34.13
CA LYS A 106 29.46 -2.24 -33.89
C LYS A 106 29.21 -2.82 -32.51
N VAL A 107 30.01 -3.79 -32.08
CA VAL A 107 29.83 -4.46 -30.80
C VAL A 107 30.17 -3.54 -29.63
N GLN A 108 31.18 -2.67 -29.76
CA GLN A 108 31.46 -1.60 -28.80
C GLN A 108 30.24 -0.71 -28.56
N LYS A 109 29.59 -0.24 -29.62
CA LYS A 109 28.38 0.59 -29.49
C LYS A 109 27.24 -0.15 -28.79
N GLU A 110 27.06 -1.44 -29.07
CA GLU A 110 26.04 -2.26 -28.40
C GLU A 110 26.36 -2.42 -26.90
N TYR A 111 27.64 -2.57 -26.54
CA TYR A 111 28.11 -2.63 -25.16
C TYR A 111 27.92 -1.30 -24.43
N ASP A 112 28.28 -0.18 -25.05
CA ASP A 112 28.09 1.15 -24.46
C ASP A 112 26.61 1.44 -24.20
N ILE A 113 25.71 1.00 -25.09
CA ILE A 113 24.25 1.10 -24.89
C ILE A 113 23.79 0.20 -23.73
N ALA A 114 24.33 -1.02 -23.61
CA ALA A 114 24.01 -1.92 -22.51
C ALA A 114 24.44 -1.29 -21.17
N GLN A 115 25.66 -0.74 -21.09
CA GLN A 115 26.17 0.00 -19.95
C GLN A 115 25.29 1.20 -19.59
N GLN A 116 24.86 2.00 -20.57
CA GLN A 116 23.97 3.14 -20.32
C GLN A 116 22.58 2.72 -19.83
N LYS A 117 21.96 1.71 -20.45
CA LYS A 117 20.68 1.16 -19.99
C LYS A 117 20.78 0.60 -18.59
N SER A 118 21.92 -0.02 -18.30
CA SER A 118 22.21 -0.57 -17.00
C SER A 118 22.41 0.51 -15.93
N ALA A 119 23.12 1.58 -16.26
CA ALA A 119 23.26 2.77 -15.41
C ALA A 119 21.90 3.44 -15.16
N LEU A 120 21.04 3.55 -16.17
CA LEU A 120 19.68 4.07 -16.03
C LEU A 120 18.78 3.15 -15.21
N TRP A 121 18.92 1.83 -15.37
CA TRP A 121 18.22 0.84 -14.55
C TRP A 121 18.67 0.92 -13.09
N LYS A 122 19.98 1.03 -12.83
CA LYS A 122 20.53 1.34 -11.51
C LYS A 122 19.99 2.66 -10.99
N GLN A 123 19.93 3.72 -11.80
CA GLN A 123 19.40 5.01 -11.37
C GLN A 123 17.89 4.95 -11.02
N GLN A 124 17.08 4.24 -11.81
CA GLN A 124 15.65 4.06 -11.56
C GLN A 124 15.35 3.12 -10.38
N GLN A 125 16.25 2.19 -10.07
CA GLN A 125 16.13 1.28 -8.92
C GLN A 125 16.81 1.80 -7.64
N CYS A 126 17.84 2.65 -7.75
CA CYS A 126 18.65 3.10 -6.62
C CYS A 126 18.02 4.21 -5.79
N GLU A 127 17.15 5.09 -6.31
CA GLU A 127 16.38 6.04 -5.47
C GLU A 127 15.25 6.70 -6.28
N PRO A 128 13.97 6.48 -5.93
CA PRO A 128 13.32 7.35 -4.94
C PRO A 128 12.35 6.66 -3.95
N PHE A 129 11.91 5.41 -4.14
CA PHE A 129 10.75 4.93 -3.36
C PHE A 129 11.08 4.53 -1.91
N ALA A 130 12.27 3.98 -1.65
CA ALA A 130 12.67 3.60 -0.30
C ALA A 130 13.09 4.84 0.50
N SER A 131 14.00 5.69 0.00
CA SER A 131 14.33 6.90 0.73
C SER A 131 13.22 7.93 0.72
N SER A 132 12.38 8.07 -0.32
CA SER A 132 11.21 8.97 -0.22
C SER A 132 10.25 8.50 0.86
N ALA A 133 10.00 7.20 1.01
CA ALA A 133 9.13 6.71 2.07
C ALA A 133 9.75 6.89 3.46
N VAL A 134 11.08 6.80 3.58
CA VAL A 134 11.79 7.01 4.86
C VAL A 134 11.91 8.51 5.18
N VAL A 135 12.16 9.35 4.19
CA VAL A 135 12.11 10.82 4.31
C VAL A 135 10.70 11.27 4.69
N GLU A 136 9.67 10.76 4.01
CA GLU A 136 8.28 11.02 4.34
C GLU A 136 7.95 10.55 5.76
N PHE A 137 8.47 9.38 6.16
CA PHE A 137 8.36 8.91 7.54
C PHE A 137 8.96 9.91 8.53
N PHE A 138 10.19 10.41 8.31
CA PHE A 138 10.81 11.38 9.20
C PHE A 138 10.17 12.78 9.15
N GLN A 139 9.61 13.19 8.01
CA GLN A 139 8.92 14.46 7.87
C GLN A 139 7.55 14.47 8.55
N ASN A 140 6.86 13.32 8.55
CA ASN A 140 5.51 13.19 9.09
C ASN A 140 5.47 12.83 10.57
N HIS A 141 6.62 12.53 11.19
CA HIS A 141 6.69 12.10 12.58
C HIS A 141 7.69 12.96 13.36
N LYS A 142 7.26 13.44 14.52
CA LYS A 142 8.17 14.07 15.48
C LYS A 142 8.67 13.00 16.44
N PHE A 143 9.98 13.00 16.66
CA PHE A 143 10.64 12.11 17.62
C PHE A 143 11.21 12.95 18.75
N ASP A 144 10.73 12.73 19.96
CA ASP A 144 11.33 13.34 21.14
C ASP A 144 12.70 12.69 21.35
N ASN A 145 13.74 13.48 21.63
CA ASN A 145 15.13 13.02 21.82
C ASN A 145 15.79 12.33 20.61
N PHE A 146 15.21 12.45 19.41
CA PHE A 146 15.87 12.04 18.18
C PHE A 146 15.74 13.14 17.12
N THR A 147 16.87 13.73 16.71
CA THR A 147 16.90 14.81 15.74
C THR A 147 17.26 14.27 14.36
N TYR A 148 16.27 14.08 13.50
CA TYR A 148 16.48 13.63 12.13
C TYR A 148 17.50 14.51 11.40
N ASP A 149 18.61 13.91 10.97
CA ASP A 149 19.65 14.56 10.19
C ASP A 149 19.27 14.51 8.70
N THR A 150 18.75 15.62 8.19
CA THR A 150 18.32 15.74 6.79
C THR A 150 19.47 15.66 5.79
N SER A 151 20.73 15.74 6.26
CA SER A 151 21.92 15.59 5.43
C SER A 151 22.46 14.15 5.38
N ALA A 152 21.98 13.27 6.26
CA ALA A 152 22.35 11.85 6.29
C ALA A 152 21.48 11.02 5.33
N GLU A 153 21.98 9.83 4.94
CA GLU A 153 21.18 8.90 4.14
C GLU A 153 19.93 8.48 4.96
N PRO A 154 18.70 8.58 4.40
CA PRO A 154 17.47 8.30 5.16
C PRO A 154 17.44 6.90 5.80
N ILE A 155 18.02 5.90 5.14
CA ILE A 155 18.14 4.54 5.69
C ILE A 155 19.05 4.50 6.92
N GLU A 156 20.16 5.25 6.92
CA GLU A 156 21.06 5.34 8.07
C GLU A 156 20.39 6.05 9.26
N GLU A 157 19.60 7.09 8.98
CA GLU A 157 18.78 7.73 10.01
C GLU A 157 17.75 6.78 10.60
N LEU A 158 17.14 5.92 9.78
CA LEU A 158 16.22 4.89 10.26
C LEU A 158 16.91 3.87 11.18
N ARG A 159 18.16 3.48 10.86
CA ARG A 159 18.97 2.63 11.74
C ARG A 159 19.35 3.32 13.04
N ARG A 160 19.73 4.60 12.95
CA ARG A 160 20.06 5.39 14.14
C ARG A 160 18.87 5.47 15.08
N LEU A 161 17.67 5.71 14.53
CA LEU A 161 16.43 5.71 15.30
C LEU A 161 16.17 4.34 15.96
N GLN A 162 16.34 3.24 15.22
CA GLN A 162 16.20 1.89 15.80
C GLN A 162 17.19 1.65 16.95
N THR A 163 18.44 2.09 16.79
CA THR A 163 19.48 1.90 17.81
C THR A 163 19.15 2.69 19.08
N GLU A 164 18.70 3.93 18.96
CA GLU A 164 18.26 4.73 20.10
C GLU A 164 17.03 4.13 20.78
N GLN A 165 16.10 3.57 20.01
CA GLN A 165 14.94 2.84 20.53
C GLN A 165 15.37 1.63 21.38
N GLU A 166 16.31 0.82 20.88
CA GLU A 166 16.81 -0.37 21.57
C GLU A 166 17.50 0.00 22.89
N LYS A 167 18.28 1.10 22.92
CA LYS A 167 18.86 1.63 24.15
C LYS A 167 17.80 2.02 25.18
N VAL A 168 16.73 2.70 24.75
CA VAL A 168 15.61 3.08 25.64
C VAL A 168 14.91 1.83 26.19
N GLN A 169 14.74 0.78 25.39
CA GLN A 169 14.13 -0.48 25.86
C GLN A 169 15.00 -1.21 26.90
N ILE A 170 16.32 -1.24 26.68
CA ILE A 170 17.26 -1.83 27.64
C ILE A 170 17.21 -1.06 28.96
N ALA A 171 17.28 0.27 28.92
CA ALA A 171 17.19 1.13 30.11
C ALA A 171 15.85 0.95 30.85
N LYS A 172 14.73 0.80 30.13
CA LYS A 172 13.41 0.52 30.72
C LYS A 172 13.37 -0.85 31.41
N ALA A 173 13.94 -1.88 30.80
CA ALA A 173 14.01 -3.22 31.39
C ALA A 173 14.87 -3.25 32.67
N GLU A 174 15.95 -2.47 32.71
CA GLU A 174 16.78 -2.30 33.91
C GLU A 174 16.04 -1.58 35.03
N LEU A 175 15.33 -0.49 34.72
CA LEU A 175 14.50 0.27 35.67
C LEU A 175 13.36 -0.58 36.27
N PHE A 176 12.69 -1.37 35.43
CA PHE A 176 11.60 -2.25 35.87
C PHE A 176 12.12 -3.35 36.80
N ASN A 177 13.31 -3.91 36.53
CA ASN A 177 13.95 -4.89 37.41
C ASN A 177 14.36 -4.31 38.77
N THR A 178 14.68 -3.01 38.86
CA THR A 178 14.94 -2.32 40.13
C THR A 178 13.66 -1.97 40.91
N GLU A 179 12.57 -1.59 40.24
CA GLU A 179 11.26 -1.33 40.89
C GLU A 179 10.59 -2.61 41.40
N THR A 180 10.73 -3.73 40.68
CA THR A 180 10.13 -5.01 41.07
C THR A 180 10.75 -5.58 42.35
N LYS A 181 11.99 -5.18 42.70
CA LYS A 181 12.59 -5.48 44.02
C LYS A 181 12.05 -4.61 45.15
N SER A 182 11.43 -3.48 44.83
CA SER A 182 10.97 -2.48 45.81
C SER A 182 9.45 -2.55 46.07
N GLN A 183 8.67 -3.22 45.22
CA GLN A 183 7.19 -3.26 45.28
C GLN A 183 6.57 -4.60 45.74
N ALA A 184 7.32 -5.48 46.42
CA ALA A 184 6.75 -6.70 47.05
C ALA A 184 5.80 -6.43 48.25
N ALA A 185 5.29 -5.20 48.43
CA ALA A 185 4.32 -4.84 49.45
C ALA A 185 3.37 -3.75 48.94
N GLY A 186 2.37 -4.12 48.13
CA GLY A 186 1.36 -3.17 47.66
C GLY A 186 0.24 -3.83 46.87
N SER A 187 -1.00 -3.63 47.35
CA SER A 187 -2.27 -4.19 46.85
C SER A 187 -2.56 -3.90 45.37
N PRO A 188 -3.30 -4.77 44.64
CA PRO A 188 -3.50 -4.64 43.19
C PRO A 188 -4.50 -3.53 42.86
N GLY A 189 -3.98 -2.38 42.40
CA GLY A 189 -4.77 -1.30 41.80
C GLY A 189 -5.08 -1.59 40.33
N ALA A 190 -6.33 -1.34 39.94
CA ALA A 190 -6.92 -1.64 38.65
C ALA A 190 -6.08 -1.17 37.45
N SER A 191 -5.88 -2.09 36.50
CA SER A 191 -5.27 -1.81 35.20
C SER A 191 -6.08 -0.74 34.44
N PRO A 192 -5.43 0.25 33.81
CA PRO A 192 -6.12 1.19 32.94
C PRO A 192 -6.68 0.45 31.72
N PRO A 193 -7.86 0.84 31.18
CA PRO A 193 -8.42 0.19 30.02
C PRO A 193 -7.53 0.42 28.79
N PRO A 194 -7.34 -0.60 27.94
CA PRO A 194 -6.56 -0.45 26.71
C PRO A 194 -7.37 0.42 25.75
N ASP A 195 -6.91 1.64 25.50
CA ASP A 195 -7.63 2.57 24.62
C ASP A 195 -6.80 3.00 23.41
N PRO A 196 -6.53 2.07 22.46
CA PRO A 196 -6.33 2.46 21.09
C PRO A 196 -7.70 2.56 20.38
N LEU A 197 -7.84 3.56 19.51
CA LEU A 197 -8.93 3.67 18.53
C LEU A 197 -9.13 2.37 17.69
N LEU A 198 -8.15 1.44 17.75
CA LEU A 198 -8.10 0.11 17.12
C LEU A 198 -9.08 -0.93 17.64
N GLY A 199 -9.69 -0.80 18.82
CA GLY A 199 -10.60 -1.83 19.35
C GLY A 199 -11.74 -2.20 18.38
N HIS A 200 -12.08 -1.27 17.48
CA HIS A 200 -13.23 -1.39 16.57
C HIS A 200 -12.86 -1.96 15.19
N VAL A 201 -11.57 -2.15 14.85
CA VAL A 201 -11.20 -2.72 13.53
C VAL A 201 -11.62 -4.19 13.42
N GLY A 202 -11.62 -4.90 14.55
CA GLY A 202 -12.10 -6.28 14.67
C GLY A 202 -13.63 -6.43 14.53
N ASP A 203 -14.35 -5.33 14.73
CA ASP A 203 -15.82 -5.22 14.76
C ASP A 203 -16.36 -4.52 13.50
N LEU A 204 -15.52 -4.43 12.45
CA LEU A 204 -15.97 -3.86 11.19
C LEU A 204 -16.96 -4.79 10.48
N PRO A 205 -18.02 -4.25 9.84
CA PRO A 205 -19.11 -5.05 9.29
C PRO A 205 -18.72 -6.19 8.34
N ALA A 206 -17.72 -6.03 7.46
CA ALA A 206 -17.31 -7.11 6.57
C ALA A 206 -16.46 -8.17 7.29
N VAL A 207 -15.66 -7.74 8.28
CA VAL A 207 -14.93 -8.65 9.17
C VAL A 207 -15.89 -9.50 10.00
N GLU A 208 -16.91 -8.89 10.60
CA GLU A 208 -17.96 -9.60 11.34
C GLU A 208 -18.71 -10.58 10.45
N PHE A 209 -19.09 -10.14 9.23
CA PHE A 209 -19.75 -11.00 8.26
C PHE A 209 -18.94 -12.26 7.97
N LEU A 210 -17.63 -12.13 7.78
CA LEU A 210 -16.72 -13.25 7.50
C LEU A 210 -16.56 -14.16 8.72
N LYS A 211 -16.30 -13.59 9.91
CA LYS A 211 -16.19 -14.35 11.18
C LYS A 211 -17.46 -15.13 11.54
N ALA A 212 -18.63 -14.60 11.18
CA ALA A 212 -19.92 -15.25 11.45
C ALA A 212 -20.15 -16.51 10.58
N GLN A 213 -19.36 -16.73 9.53
CA GLN A 213 -19.54 -17.88 8.65
C GLN A 213 -19.02 -19.16 9.28
N ARG A 214 -19.95 -20.06 9.62
CA ARG A 214 -19.62 -21.41 10.10
C ARG A 214 -19.58 -22.36 8.90
N VAL A 215 -18.38 -22.64 8.40
CA VAL A 215 -18.15 -23.55 7.26
C VAL A 215 -16.95 -24.44 7.56
N LYS A 216 -17.10 -25.74 7.34
CA LYS A 216 -15.99 -26.68 7.53
C LYS A 216 -14.86 -26.33 6.55
N GLY A 217 -13.64 -26.16 7.06
CA GLY A 217 -12.46 -25.81 6.26
C GLY A 217 -12.28 -24.31 5.99
N TYR A 218 -13.13 -23.44 6.57
CA TYR A 218 -12.92 -21.99 6.59
C TYR A 218 -12.77 -21.49 8.02
N ASN A 219 -11.71 -20.72 8.26
CA ASN A 219 -11.56 -19.92 9.45
C ASN A 219 -11.00 -18.56 9.03
N TYR A 220 -11.53 -17.49 9.61
CA TYR A 220 -11.07 -16.15 9.32
C TYR A 220 -9.65 -15.95 9.85
N SER A 221 -8.73 -15.52 8.98
CA SER A 221 -7.28 -15.44 9.28
C SER A 221 -6.72 -14.03 9.29
N SER A 222 -7.58 -13.00 9.39
CA SER A 222 -7.24 -11.56 9.34
C SER A 222 -6.68 -11.05 8.00
N GLY A 223 -6.83 -11.82 6.91
CA GLY A 223 -6.35 -11.46 5.58
C GLY A 223 -7.13 -10.32 4.92
N LEU A 224 -6.77 -10.00 3.68
CA LEU A 224 -7.51 -9.05 2.85
C LEU A 224 -8.96 -9.52 2.69
N LEU A 225 -9.92 -8.61 2.87
CA LEU A 225 -11.36 -8.95 2.86
C LEU A 225 -11.79 -9.81 1.66
N HIS A 226 -11.23 -9.51 0.48
CA HIS A 226 -11.55 -10.25 -0.73
C HIS A 226 -10.96 -11.67 -0.73
N GLU A 227 -9.72 -11.84 -0.27
CA GLU A 227 -9.07 -13.16 -0.20
C GLU A 227 -9.80 -14.05 0.81
N GLU A 228 -10.15 -13.49 1.97
CA GLU A 228 -10.98 -14.16 2.97
C GLU A 228 -12.34 -14.58 2.41
N PHE A 229 -12.96 -13.72 1.60
CA PHE A 229 -14.21 -14.06 0.92
C PHE A 229 -14.05 -15.16 -0.14
N MET A 230 -12.93 -15.20 -0.88
CA MET A 230 -12.64 -16.26 -1.85
C MET A 230 -12.36 -17.60 -1.17
N ASN A 231 -11.70 -17.58 0.00
CA ASN A 231 -11.50 -18.77 0.83
C ASN A 231 -12.85 -19.29 1.35
N LEU A 232 -13.72 -18.40 1.82
CA LEU A 232 -15.09 -18.73 2.22
C LEU A 232 -15.88 -19.35 1.07
N LEU A 233 -15.84 -18.75 -0.13
CA LEU A 233 -16.53 -19.29 -1.31
C LEU A 233 -16.04 -20.69 -1.67
N SER A 234 -14.73 -20.90 -1.62
CA SER A 234 -14.12 -22.21 -1.89
C SER A 234 -14.56 -23.27 -0.89
N ALA A 235 -14.59 -22.93 0.40
CA ALA A 235 -15.07 -23.83 1.45
C ALA A 235 -16.57 -24.12 1.34
N LYS A 236 -17.40 -23.09 1.07
CA LYS A 236 -18.84 -23.25 0.82
C LYS A 236 -19.12 -24.12 -0.40
N LYS A 237 -18.31 -23.98 -1.45
CA LYS A 237 -18.40 -24.81 -2.65
C LYS A 237 -18.11 -26.25 -2.30
N ALA A 238 -17.00 -26.53 -1.60
CA ALA A 238 -16.65 -27.88 -1.18
C ALA A 238 -17.74 -28.53 -0.31
N GLU A 239 -18.30 -27.79 0.65
CA GLU A 239 -19.42 -28.26 1.49
C GLU A 239 -20.66 -28.60 0.65
N TRP A 240 -21.00 -27.74 -0.31
CA TRP A 240 -22.13 -27.96 -1.20
C TRP A 240 -21.89 -29.14 -2.16
N GLU A 241 -20.69 -29.27 -2.74
CA GLU A 241 -20.31 -30.42 -3.58
C GLU A 241 -20.35 -31.74 -2.79
N ALA A 242 -20.05 -31.72 -1.49
CA ALA A 242 -20.15 -32.90 -0.61
C ALA A 242 -21.60 -33.33 -0.34
N ARG A 243 -22.54 -32.38 -0.24
CA ARG A 243 -23.99 -32.67 -0.08
C ARG A 243 -24.68 -33.01 -1.40
N HIS A 244 -24.17 -32.46 -2.50
CA HIS A 244 -24.71 -32.62 -3.84
C HIS A 244 -23.59 -33.11 -4.76
N PRO A 245 -23.25 -34.42 -4.69
CA PRO A 245 -22.18 -34.98 -5.51
C PRO A 245 -22.42 -34.68 -6.97
N LYS A 246 -21.34 -34.28 -7.68
CA LYS A 246 -21.42 -34.00 -9.11
C LYS A 246 -22.01 -35.22 -9.84
N PRO A 247 -22.97 -35.00 -10.76
CA PRO A 247 -23.40 -36.02 -11.71
C PRO A 247 -22.18 -36.68 -12.37
N LYS A 248 -22.22 -38.00 -12.58
CA LYS A 248 -21.15 -38.70 -13.31
C LYS A 248 -21.12 -38.18 -14.75
N ALA A 249 -20.08 -38.46 -15.51
CA ALA A 249 -19.96 -37.96 -16.88
C ALA A 249 -20.57 -38.93 -17.92
N ASN A 250 -21.62 -39.68 -17.58
CA ASN A 250 -22.19 -40.62 -18.52
C ASN A 250 -23.04 -39.85 -19.55
N ARG A 251 -23.01 -40.29 -20.82
CA ARG A 251 -23.49 -39.53 -21.99
C ARG A 251 -25.02 -39.38 -22.10
N ALA A 252 -25.79 -39.57 -21.03
CA ALA A 252 -27.24 -39.40 -21.07
C ALA A 252 -27.63 -37.92 -21.13
N VAL A 253 -28.61 -37.58 -21.97
CA VAL A 253 -29.15 -36.20 -22.09
C VAL A 253 -29.63 -35.66 -20.74
N GLU A 254 -30.21 -36.53 -19.91
CA GLU A 254 -30.66 -36.23 -18.55
C GLU A 254 -29.52 -35.80 -17.62
N GLU A 255 -28.33 -36.40 -17.75
CA GLU A 255 -27.17 -36.09 -16.91
C GLU A 255 -26.60 -34.70 -17.23
N LYS A 256 -26.64 -34.30 -18.51
CA LYS A 256 -26.28 -32.94 -18.94
C LYS A 256 -27.27 -31.90 -18.41
N ALA A 257 -28.57 -32.21 -18.41
CA ALA A 257 -29.59 -31.33 -17.84
C ALA A 257 -29.38 -31.16 -16.32
N ARG A 258 -29.18 -32.27 -15.61
CA ARG A 258 -28.87 -32.28 -14.16
C ARG A 258 -27.62 -31.47 -13.82
N LYS A 259 -26.54 -31.60 -14.60
CA LYS A 259 -25.32 -30.80 -14.40
C LYS A 259 -25.56 -29.30 -14.57
N LYS A 260 -26.34 -28.89 -15.58
CA LYS A 260 -26.69 -27.47 -15.79
C LYS A 260 -27.51 -26.91 -14.63
N GLU A 261 -28.47 -27.68 -14.13
CA GLU A 261 -29.29 -27.31 -12.98
C GLU A 261 -28.44 -27.17 -11.72
N TRP A 262 -27.57 -28.16 -11.46
CA TRP A 262 -26.58 -28.13 -10.39
C TRP A 262 -25.70 -26.86 -10.45
N GLU A 263 -25.11 -26.55 -11.61
CA GLU A 263 -24.31 -25.33 -11.79
C GLU A 263 -25.13 -24.03 -11.59
N LYS A 264 -26.41 -24.04 -11.99
CA LYS A 264 -27.31 -22.91 -11.82
C LYS A 264 -27.64 -22.68 -10.34
N GLU A 265 -27.85 -23.74 -9.58
CA GLU A 265 -28.07 -23.68 -8.13
C GLU A 265 -26.87 -23.09 -7.40
N TRP A 266 -25.66 -23.60 -7.68
CA TRP A 266 -24.44 -23.04 -7.10
C TRP A 266 -24.28 -21.56 -7.43
N LYS A 267 -24.47 -21.17 -8.69
CA LYS A 267 -24.37 -19.77 -9.11
C LYS A 267 -25.37 -18.87 -8.37
N LYS A 268 -26.56 -19.38 -8.02
CA LYS A 268 -27.54 -18.65 -7.20
C LYS A 268 -27.02 -18.44 -5.77
N ILE A 269 -26.46 -19.47 -5.15
CA ILE A 269 -25.88 -19.40 -3.80
C ILE A 269 -24.68 -18.44 -3.78
N GLU A 270 -23.78 -18.57 -4.76
CA GLU A 270 -22.60 -17.71 -4.92
C GLU A 270 -23.01 -16.24 -5.10
N ALA A 271 -23.99 -15.98 -5.97
CA ALA A 271 -24.49 -14.62 -6.20
C ALA A 271 -25.10 -14.00 -4.94
N GLU A 272 -25.89 -14.76 -4.19
CA GLU A 272 -26.49 -14.29 -2.93
C GLU A 272 -25.42 -14.03 -1.86
N LEU A 273 -24.45 -14.94 -1.71
CA LEU A 273 -23.35 -14.77 -0.76
C LEU A 273 -22.50 -13.54 -1.10
N LYS A 274 -22.20 -13.36 -2.40
CA LYS A 274 -21.46 -12.19 -2.90
C LYS A 274 -22.22 -10.90 -2.68
N LYS A 275 -23.55 -10.90 -2.87
CA LYS A 275 -24.40 -9.74 -2.59
C LYS A 275 -24.36 -9.37 -1.11
N ARG A 276 -24.52 -10.33 -0.21
CA ARG A 276 -24.46 -10.10 1.25
C ARG A 276 -23.09 -9.61 1.70
N PHE A 277 -22.02 -10.17 1.14
CA PHE A 277 -20.66 -9.71 1.41
C PHE A 277 -20.43 -8.27 0.96
N GLN A 278 -20.85 -7.92 -0.26
CA GLN A 278 -20.68 -6.55 -0.77
C GLN A 278 -21.50 -5.53 0.03
N PHE A 279 -22.67 -5.91 0.53
CA PHE A 279 -23.43 -5.08 1.46
C PHE A 279 -22.68 -4.86 2.79
N ALA A 280 -22.01 -5.90 3.31
CA ALA A 280 -21.16 -5.75 4.49
C ALA A 280 -19.93 -4.87 4.22
N VAL A 281 -19.34 -4.96 3.03
CA VAL A 281 -18.23 -4.10 2.58
C VAL A 281 -18.67 -2.64 2.45
N GLU A 282 -19.87 -2.36 1.94
CA GLU A 282 -20.43 -1.00 1.91
C GLU A 282 -20.63 -0.45 3.33
N LYS A 283 -21.18 -1.24 4.25
CA LYS A 283 -21.30 -0.83 5.66
C LYS A 283 -19.95 -0.56 6.31
N GLU A 284 -18.94 -1.36 5.98
CA GLU A 284 -17.57 -1.13 6.45
C GLU A 284 -17.00 0.17 5.89
N PHE A 285 -17.18 0.43 4.59
CA PHE A 285 -16.84 1.70 3.97
C PHE A 285 -17.52 2.89 4.68
N ASP A 286 -18.83 2.83 4.86
CA ASP A 286 -19.58 3.91 5.52
C ASP A 286 -19.14 4.11 6.97
N SER A 287 -18.81 3.04 7.70
CA SER A 287 -18.30 3.13 9.07
C SER A 287 -16.97 3.88 9.13
N LEU A 288 -16.05 3.57 8.21
CA LEU A 288 -14.77 4.27 8.09
C LEU A 288 -14.97 5.75 7.73
N VAL A 289 -15.88 6.05 6.78
CA VAL A 289 -16.17 7.43 6.40
C VAL A 289 -16.82 8.19 7.55
N VAL A 290 -17.80 7.61 8.25
CA VAL A 290 -18.44 8.23 9.43
C VAL A 290 -17.38 8.56 10.49
N PHE A 291 -16.41 7.68 10.70
CA PHE A 291 -15.30 7.94 11.62
C PHE A 291 -14.46 9.14 11.18
N ILE A 292 -14.07 9.22 9.91
CA ILE A 292 -13.29 10.34 9.37
C ILE A 292 -14.10 11.64 9.52
N ARG A 293 -15.37 11.63 9.11
CA ARG A 293 -16.29 12.78 9.22
C ARG A 293 -16.41 13.30 10.65
N ARG A 294 -16.58 12.41 11.63
CA ARG A 294 -16.66 12.81 13.05
C ARG A 294 -15.38 13.47 13.53
N SER A 295 -14.24 13.10 12.97
CA SER A 295 -12.94 13.63 13.36
C SER A 295 -12.62 14.95 12.67
N THR A 296 -13.10 15.15 11.44
CA THR A 296 -12.79 16.34 10.62
C THR A 296 -13.90 17.39 10.59
N GLY A 297 -15.13 17.02 10.98
CA GLY A 297 -16.33 17.86 10.82
C GLY A 297 -16.90 17.89 9.40
N LEU A 298 -16.27 17.20 8.45
CA LEU A 298 -16.66 17.22 7.03
C LEU A 298 -17.89 16.33 6.75
N LYS A 299 -18.60 16.65 5.66
CA LYS A 299 -19.59 15.77 5.03
C LYS A 299 -18.91 14.62 4.29
N ALA A 300 -19.67 13.60 3.95
CA ALA A 300 -19.11 12.38 3.35
C ALA A 300 -18.45 12.63 1.98
N TRP A 301 -19.06 13.47 1.14
CA TRP A 301 -18.47 13.83 -0.16
C TRP A 301 -17.29 14.79 0.00
N GLU A 302 -17.31 15.69 0.99
CA GLU A 302 -16.18 16.58 1.32
C GLU A 302 -14.96 15.75 1.71
N VAL A 303 -15.14 14.74 2.56
CA VAL A 303 -14.07 13.78 2.90
C VAL A 303 -13.47 13.14 1.65
N MET A 304 -14.28 12.72 0.69
CA MET A 304 -13.78 12.07 -0.53
C MET A 304 -13.01 13.03 -1.45
N VAL A 305 -13.53 14.25 -1.62
CA VAL A 305 -12.89 15.33 -2.40
C VAL A 305 -11.51 15.64 -1.81
N GLU A 306 -11.45 15.87 -0.50
CA GLU A 306 -10.23 16.18 0.25
C GLU A 306 -9.23 15.02 0.21
N LEU A 307 -9.67 13.79 0.46
CA LEU A 307 -8.81 12.60 0.41
C LEU A 307 -8.14 12.44 -0.96
N TYR A 308 -8.85 12.74 -2.05
CA TYR A 308 -8.32 12.57 -3.41
C TYR A 308 -7.70 13.83 -4.02
N GLY A 309 -7.77 14.97 -3.33
CA GLY A 309 -7.28 16.26 -3.83
C GLY A 309 -7.94 16.65 -5.16
N VAL A 310 -9.25 16.42 -5.29
CA VAL A 310 -10.01 16.73 -6.51
C VAL A 310 -11.10 17.76 -6.21
N GLY A 311 -11.27 18.76 -7.09
CA GLY A 311 -12.22 19.85 -6.88
C GLY A 311 -11.58 21.10 -6.26
N LYS A 312 -12.39 22.12 -5.98
CA LYS A 312 -11.98 23.37 -5.31
C LYS A 312 -12.37 23.32 -3.83
N GLU A 313 -11.79 24.19 -3.00
CA GLU A 313 -12.27 24.42 -1.63
C GLU A 313 -13.68 25.04 -1.71
N ALA A 314 -14.68 24.43 -1.06
CA ALA A 314 -16.12 24.78 -1.12
C ALA A 314 -16.92 24.34 -2.37
N VAL A 315 -16.66 23.13 -2.86
CA VAL A 315 -17.45 22.45 -3.89
C VAL A 315 -18.85 22.10 -3.35
N ILE A 316 -19.94 22.30 -4.11
CA ILE A 316 -21.27 21.74 -3.75
C ILE A 316 -21.34 20.25 -4.12
N LYS A 317 -22.30 19.49 -3.55
CA LYS A 317 -22.36 18.03 -3.70
C LYS A 317 -22.30 17.57 -5.17
N GLU A 318 -23.02 18.24 -6.07
CA GLU A 318 -23.10 17.91 -7.49
C GLU A 318 -21.75 18.10 -8.20
N GLU A 319 -21.04 19.17 -7.85
CA GLU A 319 -19.70 19.43 -8.36
C GLU A 319 -18.68 18.44 -7.78
N ALA A 320 -18.87 17.99 -6.53
CA ALA A 320 -18.03 16.98 -5.90
C ALA A 320 -18.21 15.62 -6.56
N GLU A 321 -19.46 15.24 -6.84
CA GLU A 321 -19.79 14.05 -7.62
C GLU A 321 -19.07 14.06 -8.96
N LYS A 322 -19.15 15.18 -9.70
CA LYS A 322 -18.46 15.36 -10.98
C LYS A 322 -16.93 15.35 -10.86
N ALA A 323 -16.35 15.99 -9.85
CA ALA A 323 -14.90 15.99 -9.63
C ALA A 323 -14.39 14.58 -9.31
N LEU A 324 -15.14 13.87 -8.46
CA LEU A 324 -14.88 12.49 -8.11
C LEU A 324 -15.04 11.57 -9.31
N GLU A 325 -15.71 11.95 -10.41
CA GLU A 325 -15.77 11.14 -11.65
C GLU A 325 -14.40 10.83 -12.27
N SER A 326 -13.40 11.64 -11.99
CA SER A 326 -12.02 11.42 -12.43
C SER A 326 -11.27 10.36 -11.61
N VAL A 327 -11.78 9.97 -10.44
CA VAL A 327 -11.10 9.07 -9.51
C VAL A 327 -11.39 7.61 -9.87
N SER A 328 -10.40 6.91 -10.41
CA SER A 328 -10.49 5.48 -10.70
C SER A 328 -9.81 4.67 -9.59
N VAL A 329 -10.58 4.14 -8.63
CA VAL A 329 -10.05 3.38 -7.49
C VAL A 329 -10.85 2.10 -7.24
N ASN A 330 -10.17 1.06 -6.75
CA ASN A 330 -10.82 -0.16 -6.29
C ASN A 330 -11.26 -0.03 -4.83
N ILE A 331 -12.54 -0.28 -4.54
CA ILE A 331 -13.13 -0.11 -3.20
C ILE A 331 -12.43 -0.95 -2.14
N TYR A 332 -12.00 -2.18 -2.48
CA TYR A 332 -11.31 -3.04 -1.52
C TYR A 332 -9.91 -2.54 -1.19
N ASP A 333 -9.23 -1.87 -2.14
CA ASP A 333 -7.94 -1.22 -1.88
C ASP A 333 -8.09 0.00 -1.00
N PHE A 334 -9.10 0.83 -1.28
CA PHE A 334 -9.42 1.98 -0.43
C PHE A 334 -9.63 1.55 1.02
N ILE A 335 -10.51 0.57 1.27
CA ILE A 335 -10.77 0.07 2.63
C ILE A 335 -9.48 -0.48 3.26
N GLY A 336 -8.69 -1.25 2.51
CA GLY A 336 -7.42 -1.79 2.98
C GLY A 336 -6.44 -0.70 3.42
N ALA A 337 -6.25 0.33 2.61
CA ALA A 337 -5.35 1.45 2.90
C ALA A 337 -5.79 2.27 4.12
N ILE A 338 -7.09 2.59 4.22
CA ILE A 338 -7.62 3.30 5.39
C ILE A 338 -7.41 2.48 6.68
N LYS A 339 -7.69 1.17 6.64
CA LYS A 339 -7.49 0.26 7.79
C LYS A 339 -6.03 0.16 8.19
N GLU A 340 -5.12 0.13 7.23
CA GLU A 340 -3.68 0.14 7.49
C GLU A 340 -3.25 1.39 8.25
N VAL A 341 -3.70 2.57 7.81
CA VAL A 341 -3.42 3.82 8.52
C VAL A 341 -4.09 3.83 9.90
N PHE A 342 -5.32 3.34 10.03
CA PHE A 342 -6.02 3.30 11.31
C PHE A 342 -5.34 2.39 12.34
N CYS A 343 -4.56 1.40 11.90
CA CYS A 343 -3.76 0.58 12.79
C CYS A 343 -2.58 1.35 13.42
N VAL A 344 -2.24 2.53 12.90
CA VAL A 344 -1.14 3.37 13.39
C VAL A 344 -1.59 4.69 14.00
N LEU A 345 -2.87 5.06 13.87
CA LEU A 345 -3.39 6.31 14.42
C LEU A 345 -3.42 6.31 15.96
N THR A 346 -2.98 7.42 16.54
CA THR A 346 -3.12 7.71 17.96
C THR A 346 -4.27 8.70 18.21
N LYS A 347 -4.67 8.89 19.47
CA LYS A 347 -5.71 9.88 19.82
C LYS A 347 -5.35 11.31 19.40
N GLU A 348 -4.06 11.62 19.35
CA GLU A 348 -3.51 12.93 18.97
C GLU A 348 -3.67 13.21 17.46
N SER A 349 -3.81 12.16 16.64
CA SER A 349 -3.96 12.27 15.18
C SER A 349 -5.35 12.75 14.72
N ARG A 350 -6.34 12.91 15.62
CA ARG A 350 -7.74 13.20 15.25
C ARG A 350 -7.89 14.49 14.43
N GLY A 351 -7.04 15.50 14.65
CA GLY A 351 -7.08 16.76 13.88
C GLY A 351 -6.42 16.72 12.50
N PHE A 352 -5.67 15.65 12.19
CA PHE A 352 -4.82 15.57 10.99
C PHE A 352 -5.14 14.34 10.12
N LEU A 353 -6.35 13.77 10.24
CA LEU A 353 -6.69 12.53 9.54
C LEU A 353 -6.63 12.65 8.02
N ILE A 354 -7.11 13.74 7.42
CA ILE A 354 -7.06 13.91 5.96
C ILE A 354 -5.61 13.95 5.46
N PRO A 355 -4.72 14.84 5.98
CA PRO A 355 -3.31 14.83 5.61
C PRO A 355 -2.62 13.47 5.78
N LEU A 356 -2.98 12.70 6.81
CA LEU A 356 -2.41 11.38 7.05
C LEU A 356 -2.95 10.31 6.07
N LEU A 357 -4.23 10.36 5.71
CA LEU A 357 -4.86 9.34 4.86
C LEU A 357 -4.68 9.62 3.37
N ALA A 358 -4.64 10.88 2.97
CA ALA A 358 -4.66 11.30 1.56
C ALA A 358 -3.52 10.68 0.74
N PRO A 359 -2.23 10.69 1.16
CA PRO A 359 -1.16 10.05 0.39
C PRO A 359 -1.42 8.55 0.13
N HIS A 360 -1.91 7.85 1.15
CA HIS A 360 -2.19 6.41 1.09
C HIS A 360 -3.36 6.04 0.17
N VAL A 361 -4.36 6.90 0.01
CA VAL A 361 -5.49 6.64 -0.90
C VAL A 361 -5.24 7.19 -2.30
N GLN A 362 -4.51 8.30 -2.43
CA GLN A 362 -4.17 8.89 -3.73
C GLN A 362 -3.20 8.00 -4.49
N ILE A 363 -2.24 7.37 -3.81
CA ILE A 363 -1.35 6.40 -4.44
C ILE A 363 -2.13 5.20 -4.98
N LEU A 364 -3.41 4.97 -4.63
CA LEU A 364 -4.26 3.88 -5.15
C LEU A 364 -4.96 4.18 -6.47
N LYS A 365 -4.95 5.45 -6.93
CA LYS A 365 -5.60 5.85 -8.19
C LYS A 365 -5.02 5.08 -9.38
N LEU A 366 -5.89 4.64 -10.27
CA LEU A 366 -5.56 4.09 -11.58
C LEU A 366 -5.75 5.17 -12.64
N ARG A 367 -5.08 5.04 -13.79
CA ARG A 367 -5.10 6.06 -14.85
C ARG A 367 -6.47 6.29 -15.50
N GLY A 368 -7.38 5.32 -15.38
CA GLY A 368 -8.74 5.46 -15.87
C GLY A 368 -9.58 4.20 -15.69
N ASP A 369 -10.84 4.27 -16.12
CA ASP A 369 -11.84 3.23 -15.93
C ASP A 369 -11.49 1.90 -16.62
N ARG A 370 -10.78 1.95 -17.76
CA ARG A 370 -10.33 0.74 -18.46
C ARG A 370 -9.31 -0.04 -17.63
N MET A 371 -8.32 0.65 -17.09
CA MET A 371 -7.32 0.06 -16.18
C MET A 371 -7.99 -0.43 -14.90
N LEU A 372 -8.91 0.34 -14.31
CA LEU A 372 -9.70 -0.10 -13.15
C LEU A 372 -10.52 -1.34 -13.44
N SER A 373 -11.14 -1.41 -14.62
CA SER A 373 -11.92 -2.56 -15.06
C SER A 373 -11.05 -3.80 -15.18
N PHE A 374 -9.93 -3.69 -15.89
CA PHE A 374 -8.98 -4.78 -16.06
C PHE A 374 -8.43 -5.24 -14.71
N TYR A 375 -7.90 -4.33 -13.90
CA TYR A 375 -7.35 -4.61 -12.57
C TYR A 375 -8.36 -5.32 -11.66
N SER A 376 -9.57 -4.77 -11.54
CA SER A 376 -10.61 -5.30 -10.65
C SER A 376 -11.09 -6.68 -11.10
N ARG A 377 -11.15 -6.93 -12.41
CA ARG A 377 -11.56 -8.22 -12.95
C ARG A 377 -10.44 -9.25 -12.88
N TYR A 378 -9.20 -8.86 -13.19
CA TYR A 378 -8.01 -9.72 -13.12
C TYR A 378 -7.78 -10.20 -11.68
N THR A 379 -7.88 -9.31 -10.70
CA THR A 379 -7.75 -9.64 -9.27
C THR A 379 -9.03 -10.19 -8.64
N CYS A 380 -10.12 -10.36 -9.42
CA CYS A 380 -11.45 -10.78 -8.95
C CYS A 380 -12.13 -9.84 -7.93
N ARG A 381 -11.56 -8.66 -7.67
CA ARG A 381 -12.02 -7.64 -6.71
C ARG A 381 -13.04 -6.67 -7.29
N VAL A 382 -14.12 -7.21 -7.85
CA VAL A 382 -15.21 -6.40 -8.43
C VAL A 382 -16.27 -6.09 -7.38
N PHE A 383 -16.57 -4.81 -7.17
CA PHE A 383 -17.74 -4.35 -6.41
C PHE A 383 -18.90 -4.08 -7.37
N SER A 384 -20.06 -4.69 -7.14
CA SER A 384 -21.23 -4.50 -8.02
C SER A 384 -21.94 -3.21 -7.68
N ARG A 385 -22.04 -2.29 -8.66
CA ARG A 385 -22.83 -1.06 -8.51
C ARG A 385 -24.30 -1.33 -8.19
N ASN A 386 -24.86 -2.44 -8.67
CA ASN A 386 -26.25 -2.82 -8.40
C ASN A 386 -26.48 -3.29 -6.96
N ASN A 387 -25.40 -3.57 -6.22
CA ASN A 387 -25.48 -3.98 -4.82
C ASN A 387 -25.24 -2.81 -3.86
N ALA A 388 -24.81 -1.64 -4.35
CA ALA A 388 -24.63 -0.44 -3.55
C ALA A 388 -25.98 0.24 -3.29
N THR A 389 -26.09 0.89 -2.14
CA THR A 389 -27.19 1.80 -1.82
C THR A 389 -27.17 2.97 -2.80
N LYS A 390 -28.32 3.29 -3.42
CA LYS A 390 -28.42 4.26 -4.52
C LYS A 390 -27.78 5.62 -4.21
N ASP A 391 -27.92 6.08 -2.97
CA ASP A 391 -27.41 7.35 -2.46
C ASP A 391 -26.30 7.17 -1.42
N GLY A 392 -25.71 5.96 -1.34
CA GLY A 392 -24.64 5.63 -0.41
C GLY A 392 -23.32 6.31 -0.77
N THR A 393 -22.46 6.56 0.21
CA THR A 393 -21.19 7.27 -0.02
C THR A 393 -20.28 6.53 -1.01
N VAL A 394 -20.31 5.19 -0.99
CA VAL A 394 -19.51 4.36 -1.90
C VAL A 394 -19.85 4.64 -3.37
N MET A 395 -21.09 5.07 -3.69
CA MET A 395 -21.51 5.37 -5.05
C MET A 395 -20.73 6.51 -5.69
N LEU A 396 -20.15 7.41 -4.88
CA LEU A 396 -19.29 8.50 -5.35
C LEU A 396 -18.03 7.98 -6.04
N LEU A 397 -17.55 6.79 -5.68
CA LEU A 397 -16.33 6.17 -6.21
C LEU A 397 -16.61 5.02 -7.19
N LEU A 398 -17.86 4.54 -7.27
CA LEU A 398 -18.19 3.37 -8.09
C LEU A 398 -18.31 3.71 -9.58
N ARG A 399 -17.49 3.04 -10.39
CA ARG A 399 -17.46 3.15 -11.86
C ARG A 399 -18.26 2.06 -12.57
N ARG A 400 -18.80 2.38 -13.74
CA ARG A 400 -19.44 1.40 -14.64
C ARG A 400 -18.40 0.60 -15.43
N ILE A 401 -17.53 -0.10 -14.73
CA ILE A 401 -16.39 -0.79 -15.35
C ILE A 401 -16.77 -2.02 -16.18
N SER A 402 -17.98 -2.56 -16.03
CA SER A 402 -18.41 -3.77 -16.74
C SER A 402 -18.52 -3.59 -18.25
N GLN A 403 -18.66 -2.35 -18.73
CA GLN A 403 -18.70 -2.04 -20.16
C GLN A 403 -17.38 -2.37 -20.89
N TYR A 404 -16.27 -2.52 -20.16
CA TYR A 404 -14.96 -2.83 -20.73
C TYR A 404 -14.63 -4.33 -20.72
N TRP A 405 -15.55 -5.20 -20.30
CA TRP A 405 -15.26 -6.63 -20.14
C TRP A 405 -15.37 -7.46 -21.42
N GLY A 406 -15.91 -6.91 -22.51
CA GLY A 406 -16.15 -7.66 -23.76
C GLY A 406 -14.89 -8.30 -24.35
N SER A 407 -13.71 -7.72 -24.11
CA SER A 407 -12.41 -8.21 -24.58
C SER A 407 -11.51 -8.72 -23.45
N PHE A 408 -12.05 -8.98 -22.26
CA PHE A 408 -11.23 -9.26 -21.08
C PHE A 408 -10.30 -10.46 -21.27
N ASP A 409 -10.76 -11.57 -21.85
CA ASP A 409 -9.92 -12.77 -21.99
C ASP A 409 -8.72 -12.52 -22.93
N ALA A 410 -8.93 -11.75 -24.01
CA ALA A 410 -7.86 -11.34 -24.90
C ALA A 410 -6.89 -10.35 -24.24
N GLN A 411 -7.42 -9.39 -23.47
CA GLN A 411 -6.60 -8.45 -22.68
C GLN A 411 -5.78 -9.18 -21.62
N LYS A 412 -6.37 -10.18 -20.96
CA LYS A 412 -5.73 -11.01 -19.95
C LYS A 412 -4.56 -11.79 -20.55
N ALA A 413 -4.81 -12.52 -21.64
CA ALA A 413 -3.77 -13.28 -22.33
C ALA A 413 -2.62 -12.38 -22.80
N ARG A 414 -2.94 -11.18 -23.28
CA ARG A 414 -1.94 -10.20 -23.71
C ARG A 414 -1.13 -9.63 -22.55
N PHE A 415 -1.80 -9.26 -21.45
CA PHE A 415 -1.13 -8.83 -20.22
C PHE A 415 -0.18 -9.90 -19.70
N GLU A 416 -0.62 -11.16 -19.62
CA GLU A 416 0.19 -12.28 -19.12
C GLU A 416 1.39 -12.57 -20.03
N SER A 417 1.23 -12.43 -21.34
CA SER A 417 2.31 -12.55 -22.32
C SER A 417 3.35 -11.42 -22.19
N GLU A 418 2.88 -10.17 -22.13
CA GLU A 418 3.75 -8.98 -22.06
C GLU A 418 4.42 -8.84 -20.67
N ALA A 419 3.75 -9.26 -19.59
CA ALA A 419 4.26 -9.20 -18.23
C ALA A 419 5.03 -10.46 -17.79
N GLY A 420 5.12 -11.49 -18.65
CA GLY A 420 5.53 -12.85 -18.30
C GLY A 420 6.70 -12.98 -17.31
N PRO A 421 7.85 -12.31 -17.54
CA PRO A 421 8.98 -12.36 -16.61
C PRO A 421 8.66 -11.78 -15.22
N ALA A 422 7.93 -10.67 -15.16
CA ALA A 422 7.58 -9.99 -13.91
C ALA A 422 6.51 -10.73 -13.10
N LEU A 423 5.62 -11.48 -13.76
CA LEU A 423 4.62 -12.33 -13.10
C LEU A 423 5.24 -13.65 -12.59
N SER A 424 6.16 -14.24 -13.35
CA SER A 424 6.71 -15.57 -13.06
C SER A 424 7.64 -15.60 -11.84
N GLN A 425 8.31 -14.50 -11.50
CA GLN A 425 9.27 -14.44 -10.40
C GLN A 425 8.65 -14.60 -8.99
N VAL A 426 7.33 -14.43 -8.83
CA VAL A 426 6.70 -14.30 -7.49
C VAL A 426 5.54 -15.31 -7.28
N GLY A 427 5.34 -16.25 -8.20
CA GLY A 427 4.23 -17.20 -8.13
C GLY A 427 2.88 -16.50 -8.35
N ASN A 428 2.05 -16.36 -7.31
CA ASN A 428 0.76 -15.69 -7.39
C ASN A 428 0.89 -14.21 -6.94
N PRO A 429 1.08 -13.26 -7.87
CA PRO A 429 1.25 -11.86 -7.52
C PRO A 429 -0.01 -11.32 -6.85
N GLY A 430 0.14 -10.88 -5.59
CA GLY A 430 -0.94 -10.23 -4.87
C GLY A 430 -1.46 -8.97 -5.60
N PRO A 431 -2.67 -8.49 -5.26
CA PRO A 431 -3.30 -7.37 -5.97
C PRO A 431 -2.44 -6.11 -6.05
N HIS A 432 -1.69 -5.81 -4.99
CA HIS A 432 -0.77 -4.68 -4.96
C HIS A 432 0.27 -4.75 -6.08
N ARG A 433 0.87 -5.93 -6.30
CA ARG A 433 1.88 -6.14 -7.34
C ARG A 433 1.30 -6.02 -8.75
N ILE A 434 0.11 -6.59 -8.97
CA ILE A 434 -0.59 -6.43 -10.25
C ILE A 434 -0.86 -4.95 -10.54
N ARG A 435 -1.26 -4.19 -9.51
CA ARG A 435 -1.50 -2.76 -9.63
C ARG A 435 -0.23 -1.99 -9.99
N GLU A 436 0.88 -2.23 -9.28
CA GLU A 436 2.18 -1.63 -9.58
C GLU A 436 2.61 -1.89 -11.02
N LEU A 437 2.50 -3.14 -11.45
CA LEU A 437 2.85 -3.57 -12.80
C LEU A 437 1.97 -2.88 -13.85
N LEU A 438 0.66 -2.74 -13.59
CA LEU A 438 -0.22 -1.99 -14.47
C LEU A 438 0.19 -0.51 -14.59
N LEU A 439 0.72 0.08 -13.52
CA LEU A 439 1.13 1.48 -13.48
C LEU A 439 2.55 1.73 -13.98
N SER A 440 3.41 0.71 -14.03
CA SER A 440 4.83 0.86 -14.39
C SER A 440 5.05 1.19 -15.87
N GLN A 441 4.07 0.89 -16.74
CA GLN A 441 4.18 1.13 -18.17
C GLN A 441 2.84 1.48 -18.82
N ARG A 442 2.84 1.78 -20.12
CA ARG A 442 1.61 1.94 -20.91
C ARG A 442 1.26 0.62 -21.55
N TRP A 443 0.00 0.22 -21.42
CA TRP A 443 -0.49 -1.05 -21.96
C TRP A 443 -1.35 -0.77 -23.18
N SER A 444 -0.84 -1.12 -24.35
CA SER A 444 -1.51 -0.88 -25.63
C SER A 444 -2.91 -1.51 -25.71
N PHE A 445 -3.18 -2.60 -24.96
CA PHE A 445 -4.49 -3.24 -24.91
C PHE A 445 -5.53 -2.49 -24.07
N LEU A 446 -5.09 -1.55 -23.22
CA LEU A 446 -5.97 -0.66 -22.47
C LEU A 446 -6.40 0.55 -23.31
N GLY A 447 -5.76 0.80 -24.47
CA GLY A 447 -6.10 1.93 -25.34
C GLY A 447 -5.81 3.29 -24.71
N GLU A 448 -4.71 3.37 -23.94
CA GLU A 448 -4.18 4.60 -23.32
C GLU A 448 -3.31 5.43 -24.27
#